data_AF-A0A5N6YW38-F1
#
_entry.id   AF-A0A5N6YW38-F1
#
_cell.length_a   1.000
_cell.length_b   1.000
_cell.length_c   1.000
_cell.angle_alpha   90.00
_cell.angle_beta   90.00
_cell.angle_gamma   90.00
#
_symmetry.space_group_name_H-M   'P 1'
#
loop_
_entity.id
_entity.type
_entity.pdbx_description
1 polymer ?
#
loop_
_entity_poly.entity_id
_entity_poly.type
_entity_poly.pdbx_seq_one_letter_code
_entity_poly.pdbx_strand_id
1 'polypeptide(L)'
;MPSPSQLFLLADHIKLSLLERQRAISLDLEPNSQDGEISRSLESLHDGIEDVRQDLARLEQSDDDGAADLKDQLFHLKSQYQDLSSQFSGHKPSVDASGPSQSPEFPNVKSSPDLKQPIPQHPPSKSVRFMNSAAEEADLERQNLFQPYRDSPSPPGLDQSDMSNEQIYDRHNQVLRDQDEQLDRLGESIGRQHQLSIQIGDELEGQVVLLDGMDGDVDRHQHRLDGARRRLNKIRRSAGDNWSLMTIIGLIIILVILIVILK
;
A
#
# COMPACT_ATOMS: atom_id res chain seq x y z
N MET A 1 -12.84 12.58 -12.59
CA MET A 1 -12.70 12.73 -11.12
C MET A 1 -11.98 11.51 -10.61
N PRO A 2 -11.01 11.65 -9.69
CA PRO A 2 -10.35 10.50 -9.08
C PRO A 2 -11.40 9.66 -8.32
N SER A 3 -11.35 8.34 -8.50
CA SER A 3 -12.27 7.46 -7.77
C SER A 3 -11.88 7.40 -6.28
N PRO A 4 -12.82 7.17 -5.35
CA PRO A 4 -12.51 7.03 -3.93
C PRO A 4 -11.43 5.96 -3.65
N SER A 5 -11.43 4.88 -4.43
CA SER A 5 -10.40 3.83 -4.38
C SER A 5 -9.01 4.31 -4.76
N GLN A 6 -8.87 5.18 -5.77
CA GLN A 6 -7.60 5.79 -6.15
C GLN A 6 -7.07 6.70 -5.04
N LEU A 7 -7.94 7.41 -4.33
CA LEU A 7 -7.55 8.26 -3.20
C LEU A 7 -7.06 7.42 -2.01
N PHE A 8 -7.64 6.25 -1.75
CA PHE A 8 -7.12 5.33 -0.74
C PHE A 8 -5.75 4.76 -1.10
N LEU A 9 -5.51 4.42 -2.37
CA LEU A 9 -4.19 3.99 -2.83
C LEU A 9 -3.15 5.12 -2.69
N LEU A 10 -3.53 6.34 -3.04
CA LEU A 10 -2.69 7.52 -2.84
C LEU A 10 -2.36 7.74 -1.35
N ALA A 11 -3.35 7.58 -0.46
CA ALA A 11 -3.15 7.67 0.99
C ALA A 11 -2.17 6.60 1.51
N ASP A 12 -2.24 5.37 1.00
CA ASP A 12 -1.30 4.30 1.38
C ASP A 12 0.12 4.57 0.86
N HIS A 13 0.25 5.10 -0.37
CA HIS A 13 1.53 5.54 -0.90
C HIS A 13 2.15 6.67 -0.04
N ILE A 14 1.36 7.66 0.37
CA ILE A 14 1.80 8.73 1.28
C ILE A 14 2.28 8.13 2.62
N LYS A 15 1.53 7.17 3.17
CA LYS A 15 1.92 6.48 4.40
C LYS A 15 3.26 5.76 4.26
N LEU A 16 3.49 5.06 3.15
CA LEU A 16 4.75 4.37 2.90
C LEU A 16 5.91 5.35 2.81
N SER A 17 5.73 6.46 2.07
CA SER A 17 6.73 7.52 1.95
C SER A 17 7.04 8.21 3.29
N LEU A 18 6.05 8.37 4.18
CA LEU A 18 6.27 8.90 5.53
C LEU A 18 7.07 7.94 6.42
N LEU A 19 6.85 6.63 6.30
CA LEU A 19 7.63 5.64 7.03
C LEU A 19 9.08 5.57 6.52
N GLU A 20 9.28 5.69 5.21
CA GLU A 20 10.60 5.76 4.61
C GLU A 20 11.35 7.01 5.08
N ARG A 21 10.68 8.16 5.10
CA ARG A 21 11.19 9.40 5.67
C ARG A 21 11.58 9.23 7.14
N GLN A 22 10.70 8.66 7.97
CA GLN A 22 10.99 8.42 9.40
C GLN A 22 12.22 7.52 9.57
N ARG A 23 12.36 6.51 8.71
CA ARG A 23 13.54 5.63 8.69
C ARG A 23 14.79 6.39 8.27
N ALA A 24 14.73 7.24 7.24
CA ALA A 24 15.86 8.06 6.80
C ALA A 24 16.33 9.00 7.92
N ILE A 25 15.41 9.65 8.63
CA ILE A 25 15.70 10.49 9.80
C ILE A 25 16.36 9.66 10.92
N SER A 26 15.87 8.45 11.18
CA SER A 26 16.48 7.57 12.20
C SER A 26 17.91 7.13 11.85
N LEU A 27 18.27 7.18 10.57
CA LEU A 27 19.59 6.81 10.05
C LEU A 27 20.49 8.04 9.80
N ASP A 28 20.04 9.25 10.14
CA ASP A 28 20.74 10.53 9.88
C ASP A 28 21.08 10.76 8.39
N LEU A 29 20.30 10.15 7.49
CA LEU A 29 20.40 10.38 6.04
C LEU A 29 19.62 11.64 5.66
N GLU A 30 20.12 12.36 4.65
CA GLU A 30 19.60 13.66 4.24
C GLU A 30 18.10 13.57 3.84
N PRO A 31 17.18 14.18 4.61
CA PRO A 31 15.74 13.95 4.48
C PRO A 31 15.06 14.76 3.36
N ASN A 32 15.80 15.56 2.61
CA ASN A 32 15.25 16.71 1.89
C ASN A 32 14.65 16.39 0.51
N SER A 33 14.94 15.24 -0.12
CA SER A 33 14.41 14.96 -1.46
C SER A 33 12.95 14.48 -1.44
N GLN A 34 12.53 13.78 -0.38
CA GLN A 34 11.21 13.14 -0.29
C GLN A 34 10.12 14.12 0.20
N ASP A 35 10.48 15.16 0.97
CA ASP A 35 9.52 16.10 1.56
C ASP A 35 8.74 16.90 0.50
N GLY A 36 9.34 17.18 -0.66
CA GLY A 36 8.70 17.87 -1.78
C GLY A 36 7.69 17.00 -2.55
N GLU A 37 7.84 15.68 -2.52
CA GLU A 37 6.92 14.74 -3.16
C GLU A 37 5.76 14.41 -2.21
N ILE A 38 6.06 14.22 -0.93
CA ILE A 38 5.06 14.00 0.12
C ILE A 38 4.10 15.19 0.21
N SER A 39 4.62 16.43 0.18
CA SER A 39 3.77 17.63 0.19
C SER A 39 2.86 17.75 -1.04
N ARG A 40 3.37 17.48 -2.25
CA ARG A 40 2.54 17.48 -3.47
C ARG A 40 1.49 16.37 -3.47
N SER A 41 1.84 15.18 -2.99
CA SER A 41 0.89 14.07 -2.89
C SER A 41 -0.19 14.30 -1.82
N LEU A 42 0.14 14.95 -0.69
CA LEU A 42 -0.82 15.41 0.30
C LEU A 42 -1.79 16.45 -0.27
N GLU A 43 -1.29 17.41 -1.06
CA GLU A 43 -2.14 18.40 -1.75
C GLU A 43 -3.07 17.71 -2.75
N SER A 44 -2.55 16.78 -3.55
CA SER A 44 -3.37 16.00 -4.49
C SER A 44 -4.42 15.13 -3.79
N LEU A 45 -4.11 14.58 -2.61
CA LEU A 45 -5.08 13.83 -1.80
C LEU A 45 -6.16 14.77 -1.25
N HIS A 46 -5.77 15.95 -0.77
CA HIS A 46 -6.70 16.97 -0.27
C HIS A 46 -7.67 17.43 -1.37
N ASP A 47 -7.15 17.78 -2.55
CA ASP A 47 -7.96 18.22 -3.69
C ASP A 47 -8.93 17.12 -4.14
N GLY A 48 -8.46 15.87 -4.19
CA GLY A 48 -9.31 14.72 -4.50
C GLY A 48 -10.43 14.47 -3.48
N ILE A 49 -10.16 14.70 -2.18
CA ILE A 49 -11.20 14.62 -1.14
C ILE A 49 -12.27 15.70 -1.33
N GLU A 50 -11.88 16.92 -1.70
CA GLU A 50 -12.82 18.02 -1.92
C GLU A 50 -13.66 17.81 -3.18
N ASP A 51 -13.09 17.23 -4.24
CA ASP A 51 -13.83 16.81 -5.43
C ASP A 51 -14.90 15.75 -5.09
N VAL A 52 -14.52 14.71 -4.33
CA VAL A 52 -15.46 13.66 -3.87
C VAL A 52 -16.55 14.24 -2.97
N ARG A 53 -16.22 15.25 -2.15
CA ARG A 53 -17.19 15.97 -1.34
C ARG A 53 -18.18 16.77 -2.18
N GLN A 54 -17.72 17.41 -3.25
CA GLN A 54 -18.59 18.13 -4.17
C GLN A 54 -19.55 17.16 -4.89
N ASP A 55 -19.06 15.99 -5.28
CA ASP A 55 -19.88 14.95 -5.90
C ASP A 55 -20.91 14.35 -4.92
N LEU A 56 -20.56 14.20 -3.64
CA LEU A 56 -21.51 13.86 -2.59
C LEU A 56 -22.63 14.90 -2.48
N ALA A 57 -22.30 16.19 -2.47
CA ALA A 57 -23.29 17.27 -2.40
C ALA A 57 -24.26 17.26 -3.59
N ARG A 58 -23.79 16.81 -4.77
CA ARG A 58 -24.66 16.60 -5.96
C ARG A 58 -25.54 15.36 -5.80
N LEU A 59 -25.00 14.25 -5.28
CA LEU A 59 -25.75 13.02 -5.05
C LEU A 59 -26.84 13.19 -3.98
N GLU A 60 -26.55 13.95 -2.93
CA GLU A 60 -27.49 14.25 -1.84
C GLU A 60 -28.69 15.08 -2.34
N GLN A 61 -28.50 15.95 -3.34
CA GLN A 61 -29.61 16.64 -4.01
C GLN A 61 -30.49 15.71 -4.86
N SER A 62 -29.95 14.58 -5.30
CA SER A 62 -30.66 13.60 -6.13
C SER A 62 -31.33 12.46 -5.35
N ASP A 63 -31.25 12.47 -4.01
CA ASP A 63 -31.81 11.44 -3.10
C ASP A 63 -31.40 10.02 -3.52
N ASP A 64 -30.11 9.84 -3.81
CA ASP A 64 -29.55 8.57 -4.28
C ASP A 64 -28.99 7.74 -3.12
N ASP A 65 -29.34 6.44 -3.07
CA ASP A 65 -28.94 5.53 -1.97
C ASP A 65 -27.40 5.38 -1.84
N GLY A 66 -26.65 5.59 -2.93
CA GLY A 66 -25.19 5.56 -2.93
C GLY A 66 -24.51 6.72 -2.19
N ALA A 67 -25.26 7.76 -1.80
CA ALA A 67 -24.72 8.91 -1.07
C ALA A 67 -24.24 8.55 0.35
N ALA A 68 -24.88 7.56 0.98
CA ALA A 68 -24.52 7.12 2.34
C ALA A 68 -23.14 6.42 2.36
N ASP A 69 -22.93 5.45 1.46
CA ASP A 69 -21.66 4.72 1.37
C ASP A 69 -20.49 5.66 1.00
N LEU A 70 -20.74 6.63 0.11
CA LEU A 70 -19.73 7.60 -0.32
C LEU A 70 -19.39 8.59 0.80
N LYS A 71 -20.36 8.92 1.67
CA LYS A 71 -20.16 9.72 2.88
C LYS A 71 -19.29 9.02 3.91
N ASP A 72 -19.50 7.73 4.12
CA ASP A 72 -18.70 6.92 5.04
C ASP A 72 -17.25 6.80 4.55
N GLN A 73 -17.06 6.57 3.24
CA GLN A 73 -15.74 6.57 2.61
C GLN A 73 -15.03 7.93 2.74
N LEU A 74 -15.75 9.04 2.55
CA LEU A 74 -15.21 10.39 2.72
C LEU A 74 -14.77 10.63 4.18
N PHE A 75 -15.57 10.21 5.16
CA PHE A 75 -15.21 10.34 6.57
C PHE A 75 -13.90 9.63 6.89
N HIS A 76 -13.74 8.39 6.40
CA HIS A 76 -12.51 7.62 6.59
C HIS A 76 -11.31 8.30 5.91
N LEU A 77 -11.46 8.73 4.65
CA LEU A 77 -10.40 9.37 3.88
C LEU A 77 -9.96 10.71 4.50
N LYS A 78 -10.91 11.49 5.05
CA LYS A 78 -10.61 12.72 5.79
C LYS A 78 -9.84 12.44 7.08
N SER A 79 -10.24 11.42 7.83
CA SER A 79 -9.51 11.01 9.04
C SER A 79 -8.08 10.58 8.71
N GLN A 80 -7.89 9.82 7.62
CA GLN A 80 -6.56 9.41 7.16
C GLN A 80 -5.70 10.60 6.71
N TYR A 81 -6.27 11.53 5.95
CA TYR A 81 -5.56 12.76 5.55
C TYR A 81 -5.09 13.57 6.78
N GLN A 82 -5.93 13.73 7.80
CA GLN A 82 -5.57 14.44 9.02
C GLN A 82 -4.43 13.76 9.78
N ASP A 83 -4.46 12.43 9.90
CA ASP A 83 -3.40 11.65 10.51
C ASP A 83 -2.08 11.79 9.75
N LEU A 84 -2.08 11.58 8.43
CA LEU A 84 -0.89 11.68 7.57
C LEU A 84 -0.30 13.10 7.56
N SER A 85 -1.16 14.13 7.51
CA SER A 85 -0.76 15.53 7.58
C SER A 85 -0.11 15.88 8.91
N SER A 86 -0.65 15.35 10.02
CA SER A 86 -0.06 15.54 11.36
C SER A 86 1.30 14.87 11.50
N GLN A 87 1.48 13.67 10.93
CA GLN A 87 2.75 12.95 10.92
C GLN A 87 3.81 13.64 10.07
N PHE A 88 3.42 14.21 8.92
CA PHE A 88 4.31 14.99 8.08
C PHE A 88 4.77 16.28 8.79
N SER A 89 3.83 17.03 9.35
CA SER A 89 4.07 18.35 9.94
C SER A 89 4.73 18.29 11.34
N GLY A 90 4.41 17.27 12.13
CA GLY A 90 4.94 17.06 13.48
C GLY A 90 6.43 16.71 13.51
N HIS A 91 7.04 16.45 12.36
CA HIS A 91 8.43 16.00 12.24
C HIS A 91 9.30 16.92 11.38
N LYS A 92 8.87 18.15 11.09
CA LYS A 92 9.81 19.17 10.56
C LYS A 92 10.80 19.50 11.68
N PRO A 93 12.12 19.27 11.52
CA PRO A 93 13.08 19.89 12.41
C PRO A 93 12.85 21.40 12.31
N SER A 94 12.59 22.01 13.46
CA SER A 94 12.47 23.45 13.62
C SER A 94 13.75 24.11 13.10
N VAL A 95 13.74 24.56 11.85
CA VAL A 95 14.71 25.53 11.37
C VAL A 95 14.22 26.86 11.92
N ASP A 96 14.78 27.22 13.07
CA ASP A 96 14.63 28.54 13.68
C ASP A 96 14.96 29.63 12.66
N ALA A 97 13.96 30.47 12.40
CA ALA A 97 14.13 31.71 11.68
C ALA A 97 14.68 32.77 12.65
N SER A 98 15.99 33.04 12.62
CA SER A 98 16.57 34.40 12.72
C SER A 98 18.11 34.41 12.82
N GLY A 99 18.79 34.98 11.83
CA GLY A 99 20.19 35.43 11.95
C GLY A 99 20.97 35.40 10.63
N PRO A 100 21.43 36.54 10.07
CA PRO A 100 22.23 36.56 8.85
C PRO A 100 23.72 36.48 9.19
N SER A 101 24.45 35.53 8.59
CA SER A 101 25.89 35.68 8.43
C SER A 101 26.38 34.93 7.19
N GLN A 102 26.95 35.69 6.26
CA GLN A 102 27.75 35.23 5.12
C GLN A 102 29.03 34.58 5.66
N SER A 103 29.57 33.51 5.09
CA SER A 103 30.55 33.55 3.98
C SER A 103 31.17 32.14 3.78
N PRO A 104 31.88 31.86 2.66
CA PRO A 104 31.87 30.57 1.94
C PRO A 104 33.19 29.77 2.04
N GLU A 105 33.26 28.64 1.31
CA GLU A 105 34.43 28.02 0.60
C GLU A 105 34.55 26.47 0.79
N PHE A 106 34.46 25.73 -0.32
CA PHE A 106 34.78 24.29 -0.52
C PHE A 106 36.32 24.10 -0.67
N PRO A 107 36.97 22.91 -0.87
CA PRO A 107 36.45 21.54 -1.16
C PRO A 107 37.23 20.36 -0.48
N ASN A 108 36.68 19.12 -0.46
CA ASN A 108 37.53 17.90 -0.50
C ASN A 108 36.84 16.62 -1.03
N VAL A 109 37.02 16.39 -2.33
CA VAL A 109 37.49 15.16 -3.04
C VAL A 109 37.33 13.75 -2.42
N LYS A 110 36.51 12.93 -3.13
CA LYS A 110 36.59 11.49 -3.54
C LYS A 110 36.60 10.34 -2.53
N SER A 111 35.68 9.38 -2.77
CA SER A 111 35.77 7.89 -2.81
C SER A 111 34.42 7.33 -2.32
N SER A 112 33.68 6.38 -2.90
CA SER A 112 33.81 5.32 -3.92
C SER A 112 32.38 4.88 -4.32
N PRO A 113 32.15 4.02 -5.35
CA PRO A 113 30.81 3.66 -5.79
C PRO A 113 30.25 2.53 -4.92
N ASP A 114 29.11 2.75 -4.26
CA ASP A 114 28.49 1.71 -3.44
C ASP A 114 27.40 0.98 -4.24
N LEU A 115 27.64 -0.31 -4.47
CA LEU A 115 26.72 -1.21 -5.17
C LEU A 115 25.51 -1.48 -4.27
N LYS A 116 24.33 -1.04 -4.71
CA LYS A 116 23.05 -1.38 -4.08
C LYS A 116 22.81 -2.90 -4.19
N GLN A 117 23.01 -3.66 -3.12
CA GLN A 117 22.50 -5.03 -3.01
C GLN A 117 21.01 -5.01 -2.60
N PRO A 118 20.14 -5.82 -3.24
CA PRO A 118 18.75 -5.98 -2.81
C PRO A 118 18.64 -6.98 -1.65
N ILE A 119 18.00 -6.59 -0.54
CA ILE A 119 17.76 -7.48 0.62
C ILE A 119 16.41 -8.22 0.43
N PRO A 120 16.35 -9.56 0.55
CA PRO A 120 15.12 -10.35 0.44
C PRO A 120 14.12 -10.10 1.59
N GLN A 121 12.84 -9.98 1.25
CA GLN A 121 11.73 -9.85 2.21
C GLN A 121 11.11 -11.22 2.50
N HIS A 122 11.36 -11.79 3.69
CA HIS A 122 10.52 -12.86 4.26
C HIS A 122 10.14 -12.49 5.71
N PRO A 123 8.86 -12.60 6.11
CA PRO A 123 8.44 -12.33 7.49
C PRO A 123 8.85 -13.48 8.44
N PRO A 124 9.22 -13.20 9.71
CA PRO A 124 9.56 -14.26 10.66
C PRO A 124 8.29 -14.97 11.16
N SER A 125 8.23 -16.29 10.97
CA SER A 125 7.16 -17.14 11.52
C SER A 125 7.28 -17.25 13.04
N LYS A 126 6.18 -16.98 13.75
CA LYS A 126 6.05 -17.06 15.21
C LYS A 126 6.19 -18.52 15.69
N SER A 127 7.23 -18.82 16.46
CA SER A 127 7.33 -20.07 17.22
C SER A 127 6.80 -19.90 18.65
N VAL A 128 5.87 -20.77 19.03
CA VAL A 128 5.26 -20.86 20.37
C VAL A 128 6.21 -21.64 21.28
N ARG A 129 6.65 -21.02 22.39
CA ARG A 129 7.58 -21.62 23.36
C ARG A 129 6.80 -22.40 24.43
N PHE A 130 7.07 -23.71 24.54
CA PHE A 130 6.82 -24.48 25.75
C PHE A 130 8.14 -24.60 26.55
N MET A 131 8.05 -24.40 27.87
CA MET A 131 9.07 -24.66 28.91
C MET A 131 9.59 -26.12 28.84
N ASN A 132 10.73 -26.58 29.38
CA ASN A 132 11.88 -26.12 30.18
C ASN A 132 12.80 -27.37 30.32
N SER A 133 14.14 -27.24 30.26
CA SER A 133 15.18 -28.11 30.90
C SER A 133 16.48 -28.35 30.09
N ALA A 134 17.16 -27.30 29.60
CA ALA A 134 18.53 -27.39 29.05
C ALA A 134 19.20 -25.99 29.00
N ALA A 135 19.12 -25.24 30.10
CA ALA A 135 19.24 -23.78 30.08
C ALA A 135 20.66 -23.20 30.00
N GLU A 136 21.73 -24.01 29.94
CA GLU A 136 23.11 -23.46 29.94
C GLU A 136 23.82 -23.58 28.58
N GLU A 137 23.65 -24.66 27.83
CA GLU A 137 24.24 -24.79 26.47
C GLU A 137 23.42 -24.03 25.41
N ALA A 138 22.09 -24.01 25.55
CA ALA A 138 21.20 -23.35 24.60
C ALA A 138 21.30 -21.80 24.62
N ASP A 139 21.83 -21.22 25.71
CA ASP A 139 21.96 -19.76 25.84
C ASP A 139 23.17 -19.22 25.06
N LEU A 140 24.26 -19.97 24.96
CA LEU A 140 25.41 -19.59 24.11
C LEU A 140 25.05 -19.63 22.62
N GLU A 141 24.31 -20.66 22.20
CA GLU A 141 23.86 -20.83 20.82
C GLU A 141 22.80 -19.78 20.43
N ARG A 142 21.89 -19.44 21.36
CA ARG A 142 20.97 -18.32 21.18
C ARG A 142 21.67 -16.97 21.09
N GLN A 143 22.69 -16.72 21.91
CA GLN A 143 23.44 -15.47 21.85
C GLN A 143 24.17 -15.28 20.51
N ASN A 144 24.68 -16.36 19.89
CA ASN A 144 25.24 -16.31 18.53
C ASN A 144 24.18 -16.09 17.45
N LEU A 145 22.96 -16.60 17.64
CA LEU A 145 21.84 -16.40 16.70
C LEU A 145 21.20 -15.00 16.74
N PHE A 146 21.36 -14.26 17.84
CA PHE A 146 20.81 -12.91 18.01
C PHE A 146 21.86 -11.79 17.90
N GLN A 147 23.03 -12.08 17.32
CA GLN A 147 23.98 -11.02 16.99
C GLN A 147 23.36 -10.07 15.96
N PRO A 148 23.40 -8.74 16.19
CA PRO A 148 23.02 -7.77 15.17
C PRO A 148 23.77 -8.07 13.87
N TYR A 149 23.03 -8.18 12.77
CA TYR A 149 23.60 -8.41 11.45
C TYR A 149 24.66 -7.34 11.16
N ARG A 150 25.90 -7.77 10.92
CA ARG A 150 27.00 -6.91 10.46
C ARG A 150 27.30 -7.26 9.02
N ASP A 151 27.32 -6.26 8.14
CA ASP A 151 27.60 -6.40 6.70
C ASP A 151 29.00 -6.94 6.39
N SER A 152 29.85 -7.09 7.39
CA SER A 152 31.10 -7.84 7.31
C SER A 152 31.10 -8.91 8.39
N PRO A 153 30.62 -10.14 8.13
CA PRO A 153 31.13 -11.27 8.88
C PRO A 153 32.61 -11.35 8.50
N SER A 154 33.49 -10.71 9.27
CA SER A 154 34.90 -11.08 9.21
C SER A 154 34.90 -12.59 9.42
N PRO A 155 35.29 -13.40 8.42
CA PRO A 155 35.37 -14.84 8.60
C PRO A 155 36.15 -15.04 9.89
N PRO A 156 35.70 -15.94 10.80
CA PRO A 156 36.27 -16.07 12.14
C PRO A 156 37.77 -16.03 11.97
N GLY A 157 38.38 -14.94 12.46
CA GLY A 157 39.73 -14.57 12.09
C GLY A 157 40.61 -15.77 12.39
N LEU A 158 40.97 -16.50 11.35
CA LEU A 158 41.73 -17.72 11.51
C LEU A 158 43.04 -17.26 12.11
N ASP A 159 43.41 -17.85 13.23
CA ASP A 159 44.68 -17.57 13.86
C ASP A 159 45.78 -18.05 12.92
N GLN A 160 46.27 -17.13 12.07
CA GLN A 160 47.29 -17.40 11.06
C GLN A 160 48.69 -17.49 11.67
N SER A 161 48.80 -17.35 12.99
CA SER A 161 50.08 -17.34 13.71
C SER A 161 50.88 -18.63 13.56
N ASP A 162 50.21 -19.77 13.31
CA ASP A 162 50.83 -21.10 13.19
C ASP A 162 50.94 -21.63 11.74
N MET A 163 50.51 -20.88 10.72
CA MET A 163 50.54 -21.33 9.32
C MET A 163 51.77 -20.84 8.55
N SER A 164 52.34 -21.69 7.69
CA SER A 164 53.44 -21.28 6.81
C SER A 164 52.93 -20.37 5.68
N ASN A 165 53.78 -19.48 5.15
CA ASN A 165 53.40 -18.58 4.05
C ASN A 165 52.85 -19.33 2.82
N GLU A 166 53.35 -20.53 2.54
CA GLU A 166 52.88 -21.37 1.43
C GLU A 166 51.49 -21.92 1.69
N GLN A 167 51.21 -22.37 2.92
CA GLN A 167 49.86 -22.81 3.34
C GLN A 167 48.84 -21.68 3.32
N ILE A 168 49.25 -20.47 3.71
CA ILE A 168 48.41 -19.26 3.65
C ILE A 168 48.06 -18.94 2.19
N TYR A 169 49.03 -19.03 1.28
CA TYR A 169 48.81 -18.78 -0.15
C TYR A 169 47.84 -19.79 -0.76
N ASP A 170 48.05 -21.09 -0.52
CA ASP A 170 47.17 -22.14 -1.02
C ASP A 170 45.75 -22.00 -0.47
N ARG A 171 45.62 -21.62 0.80
CA ARG A 171 44.31 -21.39 1.42
C ARG A 171 43.60 -20.18 0.83
N HIS A 172 44.30 -19.05 0.62
CA HIS A 172 43.71 -17.89 -0.05
C HIS A 172 43.27 -18.22 -1.48
N ASN A 173 44.03 -19.03 -2.20
CA ASN A 173 43.68 -19.44 -3.55
C ASN A 173 42.41 -20.32 -3.58
N GLN A 174 42.22 -21.19 -2.58
CA GLN A 174 40.97 -21.94 -2.40
C GLN A 174 39.79 -21.01 -2.08
N VAL A 175 39.98 -20.08 -1.14
CA VAL A 175 38.94 -19.11 -0.74
C VAL A 175 38.53 -18.20 -1.91
N LEU A 176 39.47 -17.84 -2.79
CA LEU A 176 39.15 -17.07 -4.01
C LEU A 176 38.33 -17.89 -5.00
N ARG A 177 38.67 -19.17 -5.20
CA ARG A 177 37.88 -20.06 -6.08
C ARG A 177 36.47 -20.31 -5.56
N ASP A 178 36.33 -20.52 -4.25
CA ASP A 178 35.02 -20.71 -3.63
C ASP A 178 34.13 -19.47 -3.77
N GLN A 179 34.73 -18.27 -3.71
CA GLN A 179 34.02 -17.01 -3.93
C GLN A 179 33.61 -16.82 -5.40
N ASP A 180 34.48 -17.13 -6.36
CA ASP A 180 34.12 -17.08 -7.78
C ASP A 180 32.94 -18.01 -8.09
N GLU A 181 32.92 -19.23 -7.53
CA GLU A 181 31.79 -20.15 -7.72
C GLU A 181 30.49 -19.60 -7.11
N GLN A 182 30.56 -18.89 -5.97
CA GLN A 182 29.41 -18.22 -5.37
C GLN A 182 28.92 -17.06 -6.24
N LEU A 183 29.83 -16.29 -6.84
CA LEU A 183 29.48 -15.18 -7.75
C LEU A 183 28.83 -15.69 -9.04
N ASP A 184 29.29 -16.81 -9.59
CA ASP A 184 28.67 -17.43 -10.77
C ASP A 184 27.23 -17.86 -10.48
N ARG A 185 27.00 -18.51 -9.33
CA ARG A 185 25.65 -18.91 -8.88
C ARG A 185 24.75 -17.69 -8.63
N LEU A 186 25.32 -16.62 -8.07
CA LEU A 186 24.61 -15.37 -7.86
C LEU A 186 24.27 -14.70 -9.21
N GLY A 187 25.18 -14.71 -10.18
CA GLY A 187 24.95 -14.22 -11.53
C GLY A 187 23.81 -14.96 -12.23
N GLU A 188 23.76 -16.29 -12.11
CA GLU A 188 22.66 -17.10 -12.65
C GLU A 188 21.32 -16.77 -11.99
N SER A 189 21.33 -16.56 -10.66
CA SER A 189 20.16 -16.12 -9.89
C SER A 189 19.65 -14.75 -10.32
N ILE A 190 20.55 -13.78 -10.48
CA ILE A 190 20.23 -12.43 -10.93
C ILE A 190 19.68 -12.46 -12.37
N GLY A 191 20.24 -13.30 -13.24
CA GLY A 191 19.74 -13.50 -14.60
C GLY A 191 18.28 -14.00 -14.62
N ARG A 192 17.97 -15.02 -13.80
CA ARG A 192 16.58 -15.51 -13.65
C ARG A 192 15.65 -14.46 -13.07
N GLN A 193 16.11 -13.71 -12.07
CA GLN A 193 15.33 -12.63 -11.46
C GLN A 193 15.02 -11.50 -12.46
N HIS A 194 16.00 -11.11 -13.27
CA HIS A 194 15.81 -10.12 -14.34
C HIS A 194 14.77 -10.59 -15.36
N GLN A 195 14.81 -11.86 -15.75
CA GLN A 195 13.83 -12.42 -16.67
C GLN A 195 12.41 -12.47 -16.06
N LEU A 196 12.28 -12.80 -14.77
CA LEU A 196 11.02 -12.68 -14.05
C LEU A 196 10.51 -11.23 -14.01
N SER A 197 11.40 -10.26 -13.80
CA SER A 197 11.05 -8.84 -13.79
C SER A 197 10.48 -8.36 -15.12
N ILE A 198 11.06 -8.82 -16.24
CA ILE A 198 10.53 -8.52 -17.58
C ILE A 198 9.13 -9.11 -17.73
N GLN A 199 8.96 -10.37 -17.35
CA GLN A 199 7.66 -11.05 -17.45
C GLN A 199 6.58 -10.39 -16.58
N ILE A 200 6.94 -9.89 -15.39
CA ILE A 200 6.04 -9.11 -14.52
C ILE A 200 5.67 -7.79 -15.21
N GLY A 201 6.63 -7.13 -15.87
CA GLY A 201 6.38 -5.91 -16.65
C GLY A 201 5.37 -6.16 -17.77
N ASP A 202 5.56 -7.21 -18.55
CA ASP A 202 4.66 -7.58 -19.65
C ASP A 202 3.25 -7.94 -19.15
N GLU A 203 3.14 -8.64 -18.02
CA GLU A 203 1.86 -9.00 -17.41
C GLU A 203 1.14 -7.78 -16.81
N LEU A 204 1.88 -6.84 -16.20
CA LEU A 204 1.32 -5.57 -15.73
C LEU A 204 0.77 -4.73 -16.90
N GLU A 205 1.48 -4.68 -18.03
CA GLU A 205 1.00 -4.02 -19.25
C GLU A 205 -0.25 -4.72 -19.81
N GLY A 206 -0.29 -6.06 -19.78
CA GLY A 206 -1.49 -6.84 -20.10
C GLY A 206 -2.68 -6.56 -19.18
N GLN A 207 -2.43 -6.39 -17.87
CA GLN A 207 -3.47 -6.08 -16.89
C GLN A 207 -4.07 -4.68 -17.08
N VAL A 208 -3.31 -3.70 -17.59
CA VAL A 208 -3.86 -2.38 -17.97
C VAL A 208 -4.90 -2.52 -19.07
N VAL A 209 -4.64 -3.38 -20.06
CA VAL A 209 -5.60 -3.66 -21.16
C VAL A 209 -6.84 -4.41 -20.64
N LEU A 210 -6.66 -5.35 -19.70
CA LEU A 210 -7.78 -6.06 -19.09
C LEU A 210 -8.65 -5.13 -18.23
N LEU A 211 -8.04 -4.18 -17.50
CA LEU A 211 -8.74 -3.19 -16.70
C LEU A 211 -9.57 -2.22 -17.56
N ASP A 212 -9.07 -1.81 -18.73
CA ASP A 212 -9.84 -0.99 -19.69
C ASP A 212 -11.09 -1.71 -20.19
N GLY A 213 -10.98 -3.02 -20.47
CA GLY A 213 -12.14 -3.85 -20.81
C GLY A 213 -13.14 -4.00 -19.66
N MET A 214 -12.65 -4.08 -18.43
CA MET A 214 -13.48 -4.17 -17.22
C MET A 214 -14.27 -2.87 -16.97
N ASP A 215 -13.70 -1.70 -17.25
CA ASP A 215 -14.39 -0.41 -17.11
C ASP A 215 -15.60 -0.33 -18.07
N GLY A 216 -15.42 -0.79 -19.31
CA GLY A 216 -16.52 -0.90 -20.29
C GLY A 216 -17.64 -1.87 -19.86
N ASP A 217 -17.30 -2.98 -19.21
CA ASP A 217 -18.28 -3.92 -18.68
C ASP A 217 -19.03 -3.34 -17.46
N VAL A 218 -18.33 -2.63 -16.57
CA VAL A 218 -18.92 -1.91 -15.44
C VAL A 218 -19.92 -0.86 -15.93
N ASP A 219 -19.55 -0.06 -16.94
CA ASP A 219 -20.45 0.91 -17.57
C ASP A 219 -21.71 0.24 -18.12
N ARG A 220 -21.57 -0.90 -18.81
CA ARG A 220 -22.71 -1.67 -19.32
C ARG A 220 -23.60 -2.18 -18.19
N HIS A 221 -23.01 -2.65 -17.09
CA HIS A 221 -23.77 -3.07 -15.91
C HIS A 221 -24.51 -1.90 -15.26
N GLN A 222 -23.89 -0.72 -15.16
CA GLN A 222 -24.52 0.50 -14.65
C GLN A 222 -25.75 0.88 -15.50
N HIS A 223 -25.62 0.88 -16.83
CA HIS A 223 -26.75 1.19 -17.73
C HIS A 223 -27.92 0.20 -17.59
N ARG A 224 -27.63 -1.09 -17.33
CA ARG A 224 -28.66 -2.11 -17.07
C ARG A 224 -29.33 -1.90 -15.72
N LEU A 225 -28.57 -1.56 -14.69
CA LEU A 225 -29.09 -1.23 -13.36
C LEU A 225 -29.97 0.02 -13.40
N ASP A 226 -29.55 1.07 -14.09
CA ASP A 226 -30.36 2.28 -14.29
C ASP A 226 -31.69 1.96 -15.01
N GLY A 227 -31.63 1.12 -16.04
CA GLY A 227 -32.82 0.63 -16.73
C GLY A 227 -33.75 -0.16 -15.81
N ALA A 228 -33.20 -1.04 -14.98
CA ALA A 228 -33.96 -1.79 -13.98
C ALA A 228 -34.59 -0.86 -12.93
N ARG A 229 -33.83 0.11 -12.42
CA ARG A 229 -34.28 1.12 -11.45
C ARG A 229 -35.41 1.97 -12.01
N ARG A 230 -35.33 2.41 -13.29
CA ARG A 230 -36.42 3.13 -13.97
C ARG A 230 -37.69 2.29 -14.06
N ARG A 231 -37.58 0.99 -14.36
CA ARG A 231 -38.72 0.07 -14.39
C ARG A 231 -39.33 -0.12 -13.01
N LEU A 232 -38.51 -0.31 -11.97
CA LEU A 232 -38.97 -0.39 -10.58
C LEU A 232 -39.67 0.89 -10.15
N ASN A 233 -39.12 2.07 -10.48
CA ASN A 233 -39.77 3.35 -10.22
C ASN A 233 -41.12 3.49 -10.92
N LYS A 234 -41.22 3.02 -12.17
CA LYS A 234 -42.49 3.00 -12.92
C LYS A 234 -43.52 2.06 -12.27
N ILE A 235 -43.09 0.88 -11.82
CA ILE A 235 -43.96 -0.07 -11.11
C ILE A 235 -44.43 0.51 -9.78
N ARG A 236 -43.52 1.07 -8.98
CA ARG A 236 -43.84 1.75 -7.71
C ARG A 236 -44.90 2.83 -7.91
N ARG A 237 -44.72 3.68 -8.93
CA ARG A 237 -45.67 4.76 -9.23
C ARG A 237 -47.01 4.24 -9.76
N SER A 238 -46.99 3.20 -10.60
CA SER A 238 -48.20 2.57 -11.14
C SER A 238 -48.98 1.74 -10.10
N ALA A 239 -48.32 1.24 -9.05
CA ALA A 239 -48.95 0.49 -7.97
C ALA A 239 -49.66 1.41 -6.95
N GLY A 240 -49.26 2.68 -6.83
CA GLY A 240 -49.85 3.62 -5.86
C GLY A 240 -51.25 4.11 -6.26
N ASP A 241 -51.41 4.59 -7.50
CA ASP A 241 -52.61 5.35 -7.88
C ASP A 241 -53.81 4.48 -8.27
N ASN A 242 -53.59 3.37 -8.98
CA ASN A 242 -54.70 2.60 -9.56
C ASN A 242 -55.10 1.37 -8.73
N TRP A 243 -54.19 0.88 -7.89
CA TRP A 243 -54.40 -0.37 -7.15
C TRP A 243 -55.31 -0.16 -5.93
N SER A 244 -55.22 0.99 -5.25
CA SER A 244 -56.09 1.33 -4.12
C SER A 244 -57.56 1.53 -4.54
N LEU A 245 -57.81 2.15 -5.70
CA LEU A 245 -59.17 2.26 -6.25
C LEU A 245 -59.72 0.89 -6.66
N MET A 246 -58.91 0.04 -7.29
CA MET A 246 -59.31 -1.30 -7.69
C MET A 246 -59.62 -2.21 -6.50
N THR A 247 -58.85 -2.13 -5.41
CA THR A 247 -59.14 -2.92 -4.20
C THR A 247 -60.45 -2.49 -3.55
N ILE A 248 -60.75 -1.18 -3.49
CA ILE A 248 -62.04 -0.68 -3.00
C ILE A 248 -63.20 -1.19 -3.87
N ILE A 249 -63.10 -1.09 -5.19
CA ILE A 249 -64.13 -1.60 -6.12
C ILE A 249 -64.32 -3.11 -5.95
N GLY A 250 -63.23 -3.88 -5.83
CA GLY A 250 -63.27 -5.32 -5.58
C GLY A 250 -63.95 -5.69 -4.26
N LEU A 251 -63.65 -4.96 -3.17
CA LEU A 251 -64.31 -5.15 -1.87
C LEU A 251 -65.81 -4.87 -1.94
N ILE A 252 -66.24 -3.86 -2.70
CA ILE A 252 -67.66 -3.55 -2.91
C ILE A 252 -68.35 -4.71 -3.65
N ILE A 253 -67.74 -5.25 -4.71
CA ILE A 253 -68.28 -6.39 -5.46
C ILE A 253 -68.42 -7.61 -4.55
N ILE A 254 -67.39 -7.92 -3.77
CA ILE A 254 -67.42 -9.02 -2.79
C ILE A 254 -68.56 -8.82 -1.79
N LEU A 255 -68.73 -7.61 -1.24
CA LEU A 255 -69.82 -7.29 -0.30
C LEU A 255 -71.19 -7.55 -0.93
N VAL A 256 -71.42 -7.10 -2.18
CA VAL A 256 -72.68 -7.30 -2.89
C VAL A 256 -72.97 -8.80 -3.11
N ILE A 257 -71.97 -9.57 -3.53
CA ILE A 257 -72.11 -11.03 -3.68
C ILE A 257 -72.48 -11.67 -2.35
N LEU A 258 -71.81 -11.27 -1.27
CA LEU A 258 -72.06 -11.79 0.07
C LEU A 258 -73.49 -11.47 0.54
N ILE A 259 -74.00 -10.26 0.25
CA ILE A 259 -75.39 -9.88 0.52
C ILE A 259 -76.37 -10.76 -0.27
N VAL A 260 -76.11 -11.02 -1.55
CA VAL A 260 -76.98 -11.87 -2.39
C VAL A 260 -76.99 -13.31 -1.92
N ILE A 261 -75.86 -13.83 -1.42
CA ILE A 261 -75.78 -15.21 -0.89
C ILE A 261 -76.40 -15.31 0.51
N LEU A 262 -76.26 -14.29 1.34
CA LEU A 262 -76.75 -14.29 2.74
C LEU A 262 -78.25 -14.00 2.84
N LYS A 263 -78.85 -13.35 1.84
CA LYS A 263 -80.26 -12.98 1.80
C LYS A 263 -81.10 -14.04 1.11
#